data_AF-A0A349PHP0-F1
#
_entry.id   AF-A0A349PHP0-F1
#
_cell.length_a   1.000
_cell.length_b   1.000
_cell.length_c   1.000
_cell.angle_alpha   90.00
_cell.angle_beta   90.00
_cell.angle_gamma   90.00
#
_symmetry.space_group_name_H-M   'P 1'
#
loop_
_entity.id
_entity.type
_entity.pdbx_description
1 polymer ?
#
loop_
_entity_poly.entity_id
_entity_poly.type
_entity_poly.pdbx_seq_one_letter_code
_entity_poly.pdbx_strand_id
1 'polypeptide(L)' 'MKKAWEKIGEQMIFMFDYGDDWRFLVKLEDIKPVQEKQKYPAILEKKGKAPEQYSPAENF' A
#
# COMPACT_ATOMS: atom_id res chain seq x y z
N MET A 1 11.82 -15.71 -10.42
CA MET A 1 10.91 -14.58 -10.14
C MET A 1 11.75 -13.39 -9.67
N LYS A 2 11.51 -12.18 -10.22
CA LYS A 2 12.10 -10.95 -9.68
C LYS A 2 11.30 -10.51 -8.46
N LYS A 3 11.98 -10.10 -7.39
CA LYS A 3 11.33 -9.50 -6.23
C LYS A 3 11.16 -8.00 -6.47
N ALA A 4 10.10 -7.42 -5.93
CA ALA A 4 9.93 -5.96 -5.93
C ALA A 4 10.90 -5.26 -4.96
N TRP A 5 11.33 -5.97 -3.90
CA TRP A 5 12.30 -5.51 -2.91
C TRP A 5 13.28 -6.63 -2.56
N GLU A 6 14.54 -6.27 -2.34
CA GLU A 6 15.63 -7.16 -1.94
C GLU A 6 16.17 -6.83 -0.55
N LYS A 7 16.07 -5.56 -0.10
CA LYS A 7 16.59 -5.11 1.19
C LYS A 7 15.68 -4.09 1.89
N ILE A 8 15.78 -4.06 3.21
CA ILE A 8 15.11 -3.07 4.06
C ILE A 8 15.50 -1.65 3.62
N GLY A 9 14.51 -0.76 3.60
CA GLY A 9 14.68 0.64 3.23
C GLY A 9 14.38 0.93 1.75
N GLU A 10 14.26 -0.09 0.90
CA GLU A 10 13.85 0.12 -0.49
C GLU A 10 12.41 0.64 -0.59
N GLN A 11 12.19 1.49 -1.61
CA GLN A 11 10.97 2.23 -1.81
C GLN A 11 10.47 2.09 -3.24
N MET A 12 9.15 2.10 -3.39
CA MET A 12 8.47 2.10 -4.67
C MET A 12 7.36 3.15 -4.65
N ILE A 13 7.17 3.86 -5.76
CA ILE A 13 5.93 4.59 -5.99
C ILE A 13 4.95 3.62 -6.66
N PHE A 14 3.89 3.30 -5.94
CA PHE A 14 2.74 2.60 -6.49
C PHE A 14 1.75 3.66 -7.01
N MET A 15 1.64 3.75 -8.33
CA MET A 15 0.70 4.64 -9.00
C MET A 15 -0.61 3.88 -9.23
N PHE A 16 -1.72 4.46 -8.80
CA PHE A 16 -3.05 3.90 -8.90
C PHE A 16 -4.00 4.96 -9.46
N ASP A 17 -4.99 4.52 -10.25
CA ASP A 17 -5.93 5.38 -10.96
C ASP A 17 -5.23 6.51 -11.72
N TYR A 18 -4.95 6.25 -13.00
CA TYR A 18 -4.26 7.21 -13.86
C TYR A 18 -5.08 8.48 -14.17
N GLY A 19 -6.38 8.52 -13.83
CA GLY A 19 -7.18 9.74 -13.93
C GLY A 19 -6.82 10.73 -12.83
N ASP A 20 -6.86 10.26 -11.58
CA ASP A 20 -6.58 11.07 -10.39
C ASP A 20 -5.09 11.12 -9.99
N ASP A 21 -4.25 10.28 -10.59
CA ASP A 21 -2.80 10.19 -10.32
C ASP A 21 -2.50 9.94 -8.83
N TRP A 22 -3.18 8.96 -8.23
CA TRP A 22 -2.87 8.58 -6.85
C TRP A 22 -1.50 7.94 -6.78
N ARG A 23 -0.60 8.54 -5.97
CA ARG A 23 0.76 8.05 -5.76
C ARG A 23 0.96 7.62 -4.31
N PHE A 24 1.25 6.34 -4.13
CA PHE A 24 1.54 5.76 -2.82
C PHE A 24 3.02 5.41 -2.71
N LEU A 25 3.70 5.99 -1.71
CA LEU A 25 5.05 5.58 -1.37
C LEU A 25 5.00 4.31 -0.52
N VAL A 26 5.40 3.18 -1.09
CA VAL A 26 5.50 1.89 -0.41
C VAL A 26 6.95 1.65 -0.03
N LYS A 27 7.21 1.43 1.25
CA LYS A 27 8.56 1.18 1.80
C LYS A 27 8.62 -0.17 2.47
N LEU A 28 9.68 -0.94 2.20
CA LEU A 28 10.00 -2.12 3.00
C LEU A 28 10.67 -1.69 4.31
N GLU A 29 9.91 -1.61 5.39
CA GLU A 29 10.43 -1.17 6.69
C GLU A 29 11.14 -2.26 7.48
N ASP A 30 10.69 -3.51 7.37
CA ASP A 30 11.26 -4.65 8.09
C ASP A 30 10.88 -5.99 7.43
N ILE A 31 11.69 -7.04 7.66
CA ILE A 31 11.39 -8.43 7.27
C ILE A 31 11.44 -9.28 8.54
N LYS A 32 10.26 -9.73 8.98
CA LYS A 32 10.10 -10.53 10.21
C LYS A 32 9.73 -11.98 9.89
N PRO A 33 10.06 -12.94 10.77
CA PRO A 33 9.51 -14.29 10.69
C PRO A 33 7.98 -14.27 10.69
N VAL A 34 7.38 -15.26 10.03
CA VAL A 34 5.91 -15.43 10.05
C VAL A 34 5.44 -15.63 11.48
N GLN A 35 4.44 -14.85 11.90
CA GLN A 35 3.83 -15.02 13.21
C GLN A 35 2.77 -16.12 13.15
N GLU A 36 2.93 -17.15 13.98
CA GLU A 36 1.95 -18.23 14.08
C GLU A 36 0.56 -17.68 14.44
N LYS A 37 -0.48 -18.24 13.82
CA LYS A 37 -1.91 -17.88 14.01
C LYS A 37 -2.29 -16.47 13.54
N GLN A 38 -1.36 -15.65 13.06
CA GLN A 38 -1.69 -14.39 12.40
C GLN A 38 -2.22 -14.67 10.99
N LYS A 39 -3.37 -14.08 10.66
CA LYS A 39 -3.86 -14.04 9.28
C LYS A 39 -3.25 -12.85 8.56
N TYR A 40 -2.76 -13.08 7.35
CA TYR A 40 -2.16 -12.06 6.50
C TYR A 40 -2.98 -11.87 5.20
N PRO A 41 -2.98 -10.66 4.61
CA PRO A 41 -2.36 -9.43 5.10
C PRO A 41 -3.05 -8.87 6.37
N ALA A 42 -2.32 -8.10 7.17
CA ALA A 42 -2.83 -7.51 8.41
C ALA A 42 -2.50 -6.02 8.47
N ILE A 43 -3.47 -5.19 8.85
CA ILE A 43 -3.26 -3.77 9.12
C ILE A 43 -2.78 -3.65 10.57
N LEU A 44 -1.51 -3.30 10.76
CA LEU A 44 -0.93 -3.11 12.10
C LEU A 44 -1.15 -1.70 12.63
N GLU A 45 -1.21 -0.71 11.75
CA GLU A 45 -1.40 0.70 12.09
C GLU A 45 -2.13 1.42 10.94
N LYS A 46 -2.93 2.44 11.29
CA LYS A 46 -3.56 3.35 10.32
C LYS A 46 -3.46 4.78 10.85
N LYS A 47 -3.09 5.72 9.98
CA LYS A 47 -3.06 7.15 10.27
C LYS A 47 -3.93 7.91 9.29
N GLY A 48 -4.64 8.91 9.80
CA GLY A 48 -5.54 9.74 9.00
C GLY A 48 -6.77 9.01 8.49
N LYS A 49 -7.59 9.75 7.74
CA LYS A 49 -8.75 9.22 7.01
C LYS A 49 -8.35 9.08 5.54
N ALA A 50 -8.62 7.91 4.96
CA ALA A 50 -8.45 7.74 3.52
C ALA A 50 -9.43 8.67 2.78
N PRO A 51 -9.00 9.32 1.69
CA PRO A 51 -9.90 10.13 0.87
C PRO A 51 -11.01 9.24 0.28
N GLU A 52 -12.13 9.86 -0.03
CA GLU A 52 -13.22 9.19 -0.76
C GLU A 52 -12.76 8.94 -2.20
N GLN A 53 -12.99 7.72 -2.70
CA GLN A 53 -12.38 7.26 -3.94
C GLN A 53 -13.12 7.74 -5.21
N TYR A 54 -14.39 8.11 -5.12
CA TYR A 54 -15.15 8.87 -6.14
C TYR A 54 -16.33 9.57 -5.46
N SER A 55 -16.66 10.78 -5.89
CA SER A 55 -17.90 11.44 -5.44
C SER A 55 -19.11 10.73 -6.09
N PRO A 56 -20.25 10.54 -5.41
CA PRO A 56 -21.42 9.85 -5.98
C PRO A 56 -21.99 10.48 -7.26
N ALA A 57 -21.60 11.72 -7.56
CA ALA A 57 -22.10 12.53 -8.67
C ALA A 57 -21.21 12.52 -9.93
N GLU A 58 -20.15 11.71 -9.97
CA GLU A 58 -19.42 11.38 -11.21
C GLU A 58 -20.35 10.52 -12.10
N ASN A 59 -21.40 11.14 -12.62
CA ASN A 59 -22.27 10.60 -13.65
C ASN A 59 -21.50 10.64 -14.96
N PHE A 60 -21.26 9.46 -15.53
CA PHE A 60 -20.86 9.29 -16.93
C PHE A 60 -21.97 9.75 -17.89
#